data_AF-A0A851DQD3-F1
#
_entry.id   AF-A0A851DQD3-F1
#
_cell.length_a   1.000
_cell.length_b   1.000
_cell.length_c   1.000
_cell.angle_alpha   90.00
_cell.angle_beta   90.00
_cell.angle_gamma   90.00
#
_symmetry.space_group_name_H-M   'P 1'
#
loop_
_entity.id
_entity.type
_entity.pdbx_description
1 polymer ?
#
loop_
_entity_poly.entity_id
_entity_poly.type
_entity_poly.pdbx_seq_one_letter_code
_entity_poly.pdbx_strand_id
1 'polypeptide(L)'
;MKKLKLKELESCLQQVDAFESPKLLLEQYPTRPHIAACMLYTIHNTFDDIENKTIADLGCGCGMLSIGSAMLGAGLCVGFDIDADALEIFSSNVEDFKLTNVNMVQCDVCSLSDSMTKTFDTVIMNPPFGTKHNKGTDMVFLKTALQMARTAVYSLHKTSTRQ
;
A
#
# COMPACT_ATOMS: atom_id res chain seq x y z
N MET A 1 22.50 2.60 -3.99
CA MET A 1 21.77 3.27 -5.10
C MET A 1 21.83 4.78 -4.92
N LYS A 2 21.56 5.58 -5.96
CA LYS A 2 21.44 7.04 -5.81
C LYS A 2 20.17 7.33 -5.00
N LYS A 3 20.29 8.13 -3.94
CA LYS A 3 19.18 8.47 -3.05
C LYS A 3 18.14 9.33 -3.78
N LEU A 4 16.93 8.81 -3.95
CA LEU A 4 15.82 9.51 -4.59
C LEU A 4 15.31 10.64 -3.68
N LYS A 5 15.08 11.84 -4.20
CA LYS A 5 14.53 12.97 -3.41
C LYS A 5 13.00 12.88 -3.33
N LEU A 6 12.41 13.48 -2.30
CA LEU A 6 10.95 13.51 -2.10
C LEU A 6 10.17 13.99 -3.34
N LYS A 7 10.60 15.09 -3.97
CA LYS A 7 9.94 15.63 -5.17
C LYS A 7 10.12 14.74 -6.40
N GLU A 8 11.21 13.99 -6.49
CA GLU A 8 11.43 13.03 -7.57
C GLU A 8 10.49 11.84 -7.38
N LEU A 9 10.36 11.33 -6.15
CA LEU A 9 9.37 10.29 -5.80
C LEU A 9 7.96 10.73 -6.17
N GLU A 10 7.54 11.92 -5.70
CA GLU A 10 6.20 12.45 -5.98
C GLU A 10 5.95 12.60 -7.48
N SER A 11 6.93 13.11 -8.23
CA SER A 11 6.81 13.27 -9.69
C SER A 11 6.67 11.93 -10.41
N CYS A 12 7.35 10.88 -9.95
CA CYS A 12 7.20 9.54 -10.52
C CYS A 12 5.82 8.96 -10.17
N LEU A 13 5.37 9.11 -8.92
CA LEU A 13 4.07 8.61 -8.47
C LEU A 13 2.87 9.28 -9.17
N GLN A 14 3.05 10.46 -9.77
CA GLN A 14 2.02 11.09 -10.62
C GLN A 14 1.73 10.31 -11.91
N GLN A 15 2.62 9.41 -12.33
CA GLN A 15 2.45 8.57 -13.52
C GLN A 15 1.77 7.23 -13.23
N VAL A 16 1.41 6.96 -11.97
CA VAL A 16 0.69 5.73 -11.60
C VAL A 16 -0.76 5.89 -12.00
N ASP A 17 -1.22 5.05 -12.92
CA ASP A 17 -2.61 5.02 -13.34
C ASP A 17 -3.51 4.57 -12.18
N ALA A 18 -4.70 5.15 -12.12
CA ALA A 18 -5.68 4.93 -11.07
C ALA A 18 -6.92 4.20 -11.61
N PHE A 19 -7.88 3.93 -10.73
CA PHE A 19 -9.11 3.21 -11.05
C PHE A 19 -9.84 3.82 -12.26
N GLU A 20 -10.09 3.01 -13.28
CA GLU A 20 -10.93 3.40 -14.43
C GLU A 20 -12.41 3.54 -14.02
N SER A 21 -12.91 2.57 -13.25
CA SER A 21 -14.30 2.48 -12.79
C SER A 21 -14.35 2.16 -11.28
N PRO A 22 -14.12 3.14 -10.40
CA PRO A 22 -13.99 2.90 -8.96
C PRO A 22 -15.28 2.36 -8.32
N LYS A 23 -15.15 1.28 -7.55
CA LYS A 23 -16.23 0.61 -6.82
C LYS A 23 -16.47 1.30 -5.48
N LEU A 24 -17.58 2.04 -5.39
CA LEU A 24 -17.96 2.82 -4.21
C LEU A 24 -17.98 2.00 -2.91
N LEU A 25 -18.49 0.76 -2.97
CA LEU A 25 -18.62 -0.11 -1.78
C LEU A 25 -17.27 -0.62 -1.25
N LEU A 26 -16.22 -0.61 -2.08
CA LEU A 26 -14.85 -0.93 -1.69
C LEU A 26 -14.06 0.31 -1.28
N GLU A 27 -14.68 1.49 -1.27
CA GLU A 27 -14.02 2.76 -0.95
C GLU A 27 -12.77 3.01 -1.83
N GLN A 28 -12.86 2.70 -3.13
CA GLN A 28 -11.74 2.86 -4.07
C GLN A 28 -11.44 4.34 -4.37
N TYR A 29 -10.53 4.91 -3.58
CA TYR A 29 -9.86 6.18 -3.86
C TYR A 29 -8.35 5.95 -3.86
N PRO A 30 -7.61 6.41 -4.87
CA PRO A 30 -6.16 6.26 -4.88
C PRO A 30 -5.55 7.18 -3.81
N THR A 31 -4.52 6.70 -3.12
CA THR A 31 -3.66 7.58 -2.31
C THR A 31 -3.05 8.63 -3.23
N ARG A 32 -3.20 9.92 -2.90
CA ARG A 32 -2.65 10.98 -3.75
C ARG A 32 -1.12 10.91 -3.79
N PRO A 33 -0.46 11.16 -4.94
CA PRO A 33 1.00 11.09 -5.07
C PRO A 33 1.76 11.87 -3.99
N HIS A 34 1.30 13.07 -3.65
CA HIS A 34 1.90 13.88 -2.59
C HIS A 34 1.85 13.21 -1.21
N ILE A 35 0.72 12.59 -0.86
CA ILE A 35 0.55 11.90 0.43
C ILE A 35 1.39 10.62 0.45
N ALA A 36 1.34 9.85 -0.63
CA ALA A 36 2.14 8.63 -0.80
C ALA A 36 3.64 8.94 -0.71
N ALA A 37 4.12 9.94 -1.45
CA ALA A 37 5.53 10.33 -1.44
C ALA A 37 5.98 10.79 -0.06
N CYS A 38 5.21 11.65 0.62
CA CYS A 38 5.54 12.09 1.97
C CYS A 38 5.61 10.92 2.95
N MET A 39 4.60 10.05 2.94
CA MET A 39 4.54 8.87 3.81
C MET A 39 5.72 7.94 3.58
N LEU A 40 5.92 7.47 2.35
CA LEU A 40 6.97 6.52 1.99
C LEU A 40 8.37 7.11 2.19
N TYR A 41 8.57 8.38 1.85
CA TYR A 41 9.86 9.05 2.06
C TYR A 41 10.20 9.15 3.55
N THR A 42 9.23 9.41 4.42
CA THR A 42 9.43 9.39 5.88
C THR A 42 9.75 7.98 6.37
N ILE A 43 8.99 6.96 5.93
CA ILE A 43 9.25 5.55 6.29
C ILE A 43 10.70 5.17 5.95
N HIS A 44 11.12 5.44 4.71
CA HIS A 44 12.46 5.11 4.23
C HIS A 44 13.56 5.93 4.93
N ASN A 45 13.43 7.25 5.00
CA ASN A 45 14.54 8.11 5.46
C ASN A 45 14.67 8.26 6.96
N THR A 46 13.57 8.14 7.70
CA THR A 46 13.54 8.38 9.15
C THR A 46 13.63 7.07 9.91
N PHE A 47 13.03 5.99 9.40
CA PHE A 47 12.90 4.72 10.11
C PHE A 47 13.66 3.57 9.44
N ASP A 48 14.12 3.72 8.20
CA ASP A 48 14.84 2.67 7.45
C ASP A 48 14.02 1.37 7.27
N ASP A 49 12.70 1.52 7.18
CA ASP A 49 11.73 0.41 7.13
C ASP A 49 11.28 0.05 5.69
N ILE A 50 12.03 0.50 4.66
CA ILE A 50 11.77 0.16 3.24
C ILE A 50 12.97 -0.51 2.56
N GLU A 51 14.19 0.08 2.62
CA GLU A 51 15.30 -0.42 1.79
C GLU A 51 15.70 -1.84 2.19
N ASN A 52 15.79 -2.74 1.20
CA ASN A 52 16.04 -4.17 1.38
C ASN A 52 15.05 -4.91 2.32
N LYS A 53 13.87 -4.33 2.57
CA LYS A 53 12.82 -4.96 3.39
C LYS A 53 11.80 -5.71 2.55
N THR A 54 11.13 -6.68 3.17
CA THR A 54 9.91 -7.28 2.65
C THR A 54 8.70 -6.46 3.10
N ILE A 55 7.93 -5.97 2.13
CA ILE A 55 6.81 -5.05 2.33
C ILE A 55 5.50 -5.74 1.95
N ALA A 56 4.46 -5.59 2.78
CA ALA A 56 3.10 -5.87 2.39
C ALA A 56 2.28 -4.56 2.29
N ASP A 57 1.50 -4.43 1.23
CA ASP A 57 0.58 -3.32 0.99
C ASP A 57 -0.87 -3.85 1.04
N LEU A 58 -1.59 -3.55 2.13
CA LEU A 58 -2.95 -4.07 2.33
C LEU A 58 -4.00 -3.10 1.76
N GLY A 59 -4.82 -3.60 0.84
CA GLY A 59 -5.71 -2.77 0.02
C GLY A 59 -4.91 -1.93 -0.97
N CYS A 60 -4.01 -2.59 -1.72
CA CYS A 60 -3.03 -1.90 -2.55
C CYS A 60 -3.65 -1.09 -3.71
N GLY A 61 -4.89 -1.40 -4.10
CA GLY A 61 -5.57 -0.81 -5.25
C GLY A 61 -4.71 -0.92 -6.51
N CYS A 62 -4.54 0.20 -7.21
CA CYS A 62 -3.71 0.31 -8.41
C CYS A 62 -2.19 0.37 -8.13
N GLY A 63 -1.75 0.19 -6.87
CA GLY A 63 -0.33 -0.01 -6.53
C GLY A 63 0.46 1.24 -6.14
N MET A 64 -0.19 2.38 -5.86
CA MET A 64 0.49 3.65 -5.55
C MET A 64 1.55 3.52 -4.45
N LEU A 65 1.24 2.83 -3.34
CA LEU A 65 2.17 2.65 -2.23
C LEU A 65 3.22 1.57 -2.52
N SER A 66 2.80 0.48 -3.17
CA SER A 66 3.68 -0.60 -3.60
C SER A 66 4.77 -0.15 -4.58
N ILE A 67 4.41 0.58 -5.63
CA ILE A 67 5.33 1.13 -6.64
C ILE A 67 6.33 2.07 -5.97
N GLY A 68 5.85 2.99 -5.14
CA GLY A 68 6.75 3.91 -4.41
C GLY A 68 7.72 3.17 -3.48
N SER A 69 7.27 2.10 -2.82
CA SER A 69 8.12 1.28 -1.96
C SER A 69 9.21 0.55 -2.76
N ALA A 70 8.85 -0.03 -3.90
CA ALA A 70 9.80 -0.67 -4.81
C ALA A 70 10.83 0.32 -5.37
N MET A 71 10.40 1.53 -5.76
CA MET A 71 11.28 2.61 -6.22
C MET A 71 12.28 3.08 -5.15
N LEU A 72 11.89 2.99 -3.88
CA LEU A 72 12.75 3.31 -2.72
C LEU A 72 13.67 2.15 -2.30
N GLY A 73 13.67 1.04 -3.06
CA GLY A 73 14.61 -0.07 -2.85
C GLY A 73 14.10 -1.16 -1.92
N ALA A 74 12.77 -1.36 -1.80
CA ALA A 74 12.23 -2.56 -1.16
C ALA A 74 12.86 -3.83 -1.77
N GLY A 75 13.17 -4.83 -0.96
CA GLY A 75 13.67 -6.12 -1.45
C GLY A 75 12.57 -6.88 -2.19
N LEU A 76 11.36 -6.86 -1.66
CA LEU A 76 10.14 -7.39 -2.26
C LEU A 76 8.95 -6.60 -1.71
N CYS A 77 8.02 -6.20 -2.57
CA CYS A 77 6.73 -5.65 -2.16
C CYS A 77 5.60 -6.56 -2.67
N VAL A 78 4.66 -6.92 -1.78
CA VAL A 78 3.49 -7.73 -2.12
C VAL A 78 2.23 -6.93 -1.84
N GLY A 79 1.46 -6.62 -2.88
CA GLY A 79 0.17 -5.96 -2.76
C GLY A 79 -0.97 -6.97 -2.61
N PHE A 80 -1.89 -6.68 -1.69
CA PHE A 80 -3.07 -7.48 -1.43
C PHE A 80 -4.31 -6.63 -1.71
N ASP A 81 -5.17 -7.08 -2.62
CA ASP A 81 -6.46 -6.43 -2.87
C ASP A 81 -7.55 -7.47 -3.16
N ILE A 82 -8.80 -7.13 -2.85
CA ILE A 82 -9.94 -8.01 -3.14
C ILE A 82 -10.37 -7.88 -4.60
N ASP A 83 -10.09 -6.74 -5.21
CA ASP A 83 -10.56 -6.40 -6.55
C ASP A 83 -9.56 -6.77 -7.65
N ALA A 84 -9.94 -7.71 -8.53
CA ALA A 84 -9.15 -8.09 -9.70
C ALA A 84 -8.93 -6.93 -10.67
N ASP A 85 -9.93 -6.07 -10.87
CA ASP A 85 -9.84 -4.96 -11.84
C ASP A 85 -8.77 -3.94 -11.38
N ALA A 86 -8.66 -3.71 -10.06
CA ALA A 86 -7.63 -2.87 -9.48
C ALA A 86 -6.23 -3.48 -9.63
N LEU A 87 -6.12 -4.81 -9.47
CA LEU A 87 -4.87 -5.55 -9.62
C LEU A 87 -4.43 -5.63 -11.09
N GLU A 88 -5.34 -5.61 -12.05
CA GLU A 88 -5.00 -5.54 -13.48
C GLU A 88 -4.31 -4.21 -13.81
N ILE A 89 -4.88 -3.08 -13.35
CA ILE A 89 -4.27 -1.75 -13.48
C ILE A 89 -2.91 -1.71 -12.76
N PHE A 90 -2.83 -2.28 -11.55
CA PHE A 90 -1.57 -2.37 -10.82
C PHE A 90 -0.52 -3.18 -11.60
N SER A 91 -0.91 -4.29 -12.23
CA SER A 91 0.00 -5.07 -13.08
C SER A 91 0.56 -4.23 -14.23
N SER A 92 -0.29 -3.49 -14.94
CA SER A 92 0.16 -2.58 -16.01
C SER A 92 1.11 -1.51 -15.49
N ASN A 93 0.79 -0.88 -14.35
CA ASN A 93 1.69 0.08 -13.71
C ASN A 93 3.06 -0.53 -13.36
N VAL A 94 3.11 -1.77 -12.86
CA VAL A 94 4.37 -2.46 -12.54
C VAL A 94 5.22 -2.67 -13.80
N GLU A 95 4.59 -3.02 -14.92
CA GLU A 95 5.25 -3.18 -16.22
C GLU A 95 5.80 -1.85 -16.75
N ASP A 96 5.00 -0.78 -16.70
CA ASP A 96 5.38 0.56 -17.17
C ASP A 96 6.55 1.14 -16.38
N PHE A 97 6.56 0.93 -15.05
CA PHE A 97 7.67 1.31 -14.17
C PHE A 97 8.85 0.33 -14.20
N LYS A 98 8.71 -0.80 -14.91
CA LYS A 98 9.74 -1.85 -15.07
C LYS A 98 10.24 -2.40 -13.74
N LEU A 99 9.33 -2.58 -12.80
CA LEU A 99 9.65 -3.11 -11.46
C LEU A 99 9.63 -4.63 -11.48
N THR A 100 10.66 -5.26 -10.90
CA THR A 100 10.83 -6.73 -10.91
C THR A 100 10.64 -7.37 -9.53
N ASN A 101 10.48 -6.54 -8.51
CA ASN A 101 10.41 -6.89 -7.10
C ASN A 101 9.02 -6.60 -6.50
N VAL A 102 7.97 -6.70 -7.33
CA VAL A 102 6.58 -6.49 -6.92
C VAL A 102 5.75 -7.72 -7.27
N ASN A 103 4.98 -8.22 -6.32
CA ASN A 103 3.99 -9.27 -6.52
C ASN A 103 2.61 -8.81 -6.05
N MET A 104 1.58 -9.52 -6.52
CA MET A 104 0.19 -9.22 -6.23
C MET A 104 -0.53 -10.49 -5.79
N VAL A 105 -1.45 -10.35 -4.84
CA VAL A 105 -2.31 -11.43 -4.37
C VAL A 105 -3.73 -10.91 -4.32
N GLN A 106 -4.63 -11.54 -5.08
CA GLN A 106 -6.05 -11.29 -4.94
C GLN A 106 -6.58 -12.01 -3.70
N CYS A 107 -7.02 -11.26 -2.70
CA CYS A 107 -7.62 -11.84 -1.49
C CYS A 107 -8.48 -10.83 -0.72
N ASP A 108 -9.38 -11.35 0.11
CA ASP A 108 -10.01 -10.55 1.15
C ASP A 108 -9.10 -10.48 2.39
N VAL A 109 -8.54 -9.29 2.67
CA VAL A 109 -7.70 -9.03 3.84
C VAL A 109 -8.42 -9.31 5.16
N CYS A 110 -9.75 -9.18 5.20
CA CYS A 110 -10.55 -9.49 6.40
C CYS A 110 -10.61 -11.00 6.70
N SER A 111 -10.29 -11.82 5.71
CA SER A 111 -10.39 -13.28 5.76
C SER A 111 -9.02 -13.97 5.64
N LEU A 112 -7.92 -13.21 5.74
CA LEU A 112 -6.56 -13.77 5.71
C LEU A 112 -6.32 -14.69 6.92
N SER A 113 -5.85 -15.91 6.64
CA SER A 113 -5.50 -16.87 7.68
C SER A 113 -4.19 -16.52 8.39
N ASP A 114 -3.97 -17.08 9.58
CA ASP A 114 -2.74 -16.90 10.38
C ASP A 114 -1.44 -17.41 9.70
N SER A 115 -1.52 -18.01 8.51
CA SER A 115 -0.38 -18.50 7.73
C SER A 115 0.64 -17.43 7.36
N MET A 116 0.26 -16.14 7.36
CA MET A 116 1.12 -15.00 7.03
C MET A 116 1.67 -14.26 8.25
N THR A 117 1.64 -14.89 9.43
CA THR A 117 2.10 -14.31 10.68
C THR A 117 3.60 -14.01 10.63
N LYS A 118 3.98 -12.75 10.88
CA LYS A 118 5.37 -12.28 10.90
C LYS A 118 6.14 -12.63 9.61
N THR A 119 5.46 -12.56 8.46
CA THR A 119 6.07 -12.85 7.15
C THR A 119 6.78 -11.65 6.55
N PHE A 120 6.28 -10.43 6.81
CA PHE A 120 6.81 -9.19 6.24
C PHE A 120 7.54 -8.36 7.30
N ASP A 121 8.58 -7.63 6.90
CA ASP A 121 9.28 -6.73 7.81
C ASP A 121 8.41 -5.52 8.13
N THR A 122 7.77 -4.94 7.10
CA THR A 122 6.93 -3.75 7.20
C THR A 122 5.60 -3.97 6.49
N VAL A 123 4.50 -3.52 7.09
CA VAL A 123 3.19 -3.44 6.44
C VAL A 123 2.81 -1.98 6.26
N ILE A 124 2.38 -1.60 5.06
CA ILE A 124 1.88 -0.27 4.72
C ILE A 124 0.43 -0.38 4.22
N MET A 125 -0.39 0.64 4.46
CA MET A 125 -1.76 0.65 3.96
C MET A 125 -2.41 2.04 4.00
N ASN A 126 -3.36 2.23 3.09
CA ASN A 126 -4.41 3.24 3.16
C ASN A 126 -5.76 2.50 3.14
N PRO A 127 -6.19 1.94 4.28
CA PRO A 127 -7.32 1.02 4.30
C PRO A 127 -8.65 1.74 4.02
N PRO A 128 -9.69 0.99 3.62
CA PRO A 128 -11.05 1.54 3.57
C PRO A 128 -11.48 1.99 4.97
N PHE A 129 -12.01 3.21 5.08
CA PHE A 129 -12.31 3.84 6.38
C PHE A 129 -13.62 3.37 7.04
N GLY A 130 -14.37 2.48 6.41
CA GLY A 130 -15.60 1.96 7.00
C GLY A 130 -16.80 2.90 6.85
N THR A 131 -16.77 3.82 5.88
CA THR A 131 -17.79 4.87 5.73
C THR A 131 -19.01 4.45 4.92
N LYS A 132 -18.99 3.25 4.30
CA LYS A 132 -19.99 2.76 3.35
C LYS A 132 -20.66 1.45 3.84
N HIS A 133 -21.15 1.46 5.08
CA HIS A 133 -21.82 0.32 5.75
C HIS A 133 -20.89 -0.84 6.16
N ASN A 134 -19.59 -0.57 6.24
CA ASN A 134 -18.50 -1.49 6.56
C ASN A 134 -17.70 -0.99 7.78
N LYS A 135 -18.40 -0.50 8.82
CA LYS A 135 -17.76 0.04 10.03
C LYS A 135 -16.80 -0.99 10.63
N GLY A 136 -15.56 -0.57 10.87
CA GLY A 136 -14.53 -1.40 11.50
C GLY A 136 -13.63 -2.18 10.54
N THR A 137 -13.82 -2.07 9.22
CA THR A 137 -12.90 -2.70 8.25
C THR A 137 -11.47 -2.18 8.42
N ASP A 138 -11.30 -0.89 8.69
CA ASP A 138 -10.00 -0.28 9.00
C ASP A 138 -9.30 -0.92 10.21
N MET A 139 -10.07 -1.27 11.25
CA MET A 139 -9.56 -1.96 12.44
C MET A 139 -9.23 -3.43 12.18
N VAL A 140 -9.98 -4.10 11.31
CA VAL A 140 -9.66 -5.48 10.86
C VAL A 140 -8.35 -5.47 10.06
N PHE A 141 -8.21 -4.55 9.10
CA PHE A 141 -6.96 -4.35 8.36
C PHE A 141 -5.79 -4.08 9.31
N LEU A 142 -5.97 -3.20 10.30
CA LEU A 142 -4.93 -2.91 11.28
C LEU A 142 -4.52 -4.13 12.11
N LYS A 143 -5.48 -4.95 12.53
CA LYS A 143 -5.20 -6.20 13.24
C LYS A 143 -4.39 -7.17 12.35
N THR A 144 -4.82 -7.37 11.12
CA THR A 144 -4.14 -8.22 10.14
C THR A 144 -2.71 -7.71 9.87
N ALA A 145 -2.53 -6.40 9.69
CA ALA A 145 -1.22 -5.79 9.50
C ALA A 145 -0.27 -6.04 10.68
N LEU A 146 -0.75 -5.90 11.93
CA LEU A 146 0.05 -6.17 13.13
C LEU A 146 0.44 -7.65 13.26
N GLN A 147 -0.42 -8.56 12.80
CA GLN A 147 -0.10 -9.99 12.74
C GLN A 147 0.97 -10.29 11.67
N MET A 148 0.89 -9.65 10.50
CA MET A 148 1.80 -9.87 9.37
C MET A 148 3.18 -9.22 9.54
N ALA A 149 3.25 -8.04 10.17
CA ALA A 149 4.47 -7.25 10.31
C ALA A 149 5.40 -7.76 11.41
N ARG A 150 6.70 -7.90 11.13
CA ARG A 150 7.75 -8.17 12.12
C ARG A 150 8.13 -6.91 12.89
N THR A 151 8.26 -5.79 12.19
CA THR A 151 8.88 -4.57 12.73
C THR A 151 7.86 -3.45 12.86
N ALA A 152 7.23 -3.05 11.75
CA ALA A 152 6.44 -1.83 11.70
C ALA A 152 5.17 -1.96 10.87
N VAL A 153 4.15 -1.19 11.27
CA VAL A 153 2.90 -0.98 10.53
C VAL A 153 2.70 0.51 10.33
N TYR A 154 2.51 0.94 9.08
CA TYR A 154 2.18 2.32 8.72
C TYR A 154 0.80 2.37 8.08
N SER A 155 -0.12 3.08 8.72
CA SER A 155 -1.52 3.15 8.29
C SER A 155 -2.01 4.59 8.27
N LEU A 156 -2.82 4.93 7.27
CA LEU A 156 -3.59 6.17 7.25
C LEU A 156 -4.96 5.91 7.87
N HIS A 157 -5.35 6.73 8.86
CA HIS A 157 -6.69 6.69 9.44
C HIS A 157 -7.29 8.09 9.43
N LYS A 158 -8.60 8.17 9.18
CA LYS A 158 -9.33 9.42 9.28
C LYS A 158 -9.34 9.87 10.74
N THR A 159 -8.85 11.08 11.02
CA THR A 159 -9.04 11.69 12.34
C THR A 159 -10.53 11.90 12.57
N SER A 160 -11.04 11.50 13.74
CA SER A 160 -12.43 11.75 14.11
C SER A 160 -12.72 13.23 13.92
N THR A 161 -13.75 13.56 13.13
CA THR A 161 -14.19 14.95 12.94
C THR A 161 -14.41 15.55 14.33
N ARG A 162 -13.56 16.51 14.74
CA ARG A 162 -13.87 17.36 15.89
C ARG A 162 -15.17 18.08 15.52
N GLN A 163 -16.18 17.93 16.37
CA GLN A 163 -17.43 18.69 16.26
C GLN A 163 -17.13 20.19 16.24
#